data_AF-A0A956H6F5-F1
#
_entry.id   AF-A0A956H6F5-F1
#
_cell.length_a   1.000
_cell.length_b   1.000
_cell.length_c   1.000
_cell.angle_alpha   90.00
_cell.angle_beta   90.00
_cell.angle_gamma   90.00
#
_symmetry.space_group_name_H-M   'P 1'
#
loop_
_entity.id
_entity.type
_entity.pdbx_description
1 polymer ?
#
loop_
_entity_poly.entity_id
_entity_poly.type
_entity_poly.pdbx_seq_one_letter_code
_entity_poly.pdbx_strand_id
1 'polypeptide(L)'
;MPEGDTIHRAAAKLRPVLDGCELRACEADLAAVEEWQLVGRRVARIEARGKNLLIHCAPLVVVDGKPDRRRHEQLAVTIWTHLGMHGSWRVGPVDTPRPVDGRRPSLTLRTDAHAAVCKDPEILRFLGPRGLLREPRLAGLGPDLLDPGADLDEAVTRLLALGQTPLGDAIMRQSAV
;
A
#
# COMPACT_ATOMS: atom_id res chain seq x y z
N MET A 1 15.25 2.72 10.42
CA MET A 1 14.75 1.95 9.26
C MET A 1 13.28 1.63 9.54
N PRO A 2 12.34 2.00 8.67
CA PRO A 2 10.97 1.50 8.72
C PRO A 2 10.89 -0.04 8.81
N GLU A 3 10.31 -0.54 9.88
CA GLU A 3 9.96 -1.94 10.09
C GLU A 3 8.43 -2.09 10.19
N GLY A 4 7.92 -3.29 10.50
CA GLY A 4 6.47 -3.56 10.52
C GLY A 4 5.72 -2.59 11.43
N ASP A 5 6.28 -2.29 12.61
CA ASP A 5 5.77 -1.29 13.56
C ASP A 5 5.53 0.09 12.92
N THR A 6 6.40 0.49 12.01
CA THR A 6 6.41 1.78 11.33
C THR A 6 5.36 1.82 10.24
N ILE A 7 5.17 0.69 9.55
CA ILE A 7 4.13 0.52 8.54
C ILE A 7 2.74 0.47 9.19
N HIS A 8 2.57 -0.26 10.29
CA HIS A 8 1.32 -0.28 11.06
C HIS A 8 0.99 1.11 11.64
N ARG A 9 1.98 1.85 12.16
CA ARG A 9 1.80 3.27 12.56
C ARG A 9 1.43 4.17 11.37
N ALA A 10 2.01 3.95 10.19
CA ALA A 10 1.67 4.71 9.00
C ALA A 10 0.22 4.44 8.56
N ALA A 11 -0.19 3.17 8.49
CA ALA A 11 -1.56 2.77 8.23
C ALA A 11 -2.53 3.39 9.24
N ALA A 12 -2.25 3.28 10.54
CA ALA A 12 -3.09 3.87 11.60
C ALA A 12 -3.26 5.40 11.49
N LYS A 13 -2.27 6.13 10.94
CA LYS A 13 -2.37 7.56 10.65
C LYS A 13 -3.14 7.89 9.37
N LEU A 14 -3.09 7.00 8.37
CA LEU A 14 -3.74 7.20 7.08
C LEU A 14 -5.23 6.84 7.11
N ARG A 15 -5.62 5.77 7.84
CA ARG A 15 -7.01 5.29 7.93
C ARG A 15 -8.01 6.42 8.24
N PRO A 16 -7.83 7.28 9.28
CA PRO A 16 -8.81 8.31 9.63
C PRO A 16 -9.03 9.41 8.58
N VAL A 17 -8.14 9.55 7.59
CA VAL A 17 -8.19 10.62 6.58
C VAL A 17 -8.37 10.11 5.15
N LEU A 18 -8.26 8.79 4.94
CA LEU A 18 -8.42 8.13 3.64
C LEU A 18 -9.52 7.07 3.64
N ASP A 19 -9.68 6.23 4.67
CA ASP A 19 -10.65 5.11 4.61
C ASP A 19 -12.08 5.63 4.42
N GLY A 20 -12.77 5.08 3.43
CA GLY A 20 -14.10 5.51 3.04
C GLY A 20 -14.15 6.85 2.30
N CYS A 21 -13.05 7.61 2.20
CA CYS A 21 -13.00 8.86 1.45
C CYS A 21 -12.79 8.64 -0.06
N GLU A 22 -13.27 9.59 -0.86
CA GLU A 22 -13.01 9.64 -2.30
C GLU A 22 -11.71 10.41 -2.58
N LEU A 23 -10.89 9.90 -3.49
CA LEU A 23 -9.66 10.57 -3.92
C LEU A 23 -10.00 11.70 -4.89
N ARG A 24 -9.74 12.95 -4.49
CA ARG A 24 -9.91 14.17 -5.30
C ARG A 24 -8.69 14.47 -6.16
N ALA A 25 -7.50 14.08 -5.70
CA ALA A 25 -6.27 14.15 -6.49
C ALA A 25 -5.36 12.95 -6.17
N CYS A 26 -4.59 12.54 -7.18
CA CYS A 26 -3.49 11.59 -7.05
C CYS A 26 -2.33 12.07 -7.92
N GLU A 27 -1.30 12.65 -7.29
CA GLU A 27 -0.08 13.09 -7.95
C GLU A 27 1.03 12.09 -7.63
N ALA A 28 1.69 11.52 -8.64
CA ALA A 28 2.87 10.68 -8.43
C ALA A 28 3.93 10.97 -9.49
N ASP A 29 5.21 10.90 -9.11
CA ASP A 29 6.33 11.07 -10.06
C ASP A 29 6.59 9.76 -10.84
N LEU A 30 5.52 9.14 -11.35
CA LEU A 30 5.53 7.89 -12.11
C LEU A 30 4.87 8.10 -13.47
N ALA A 31 5.50 7.57 -14.52
CA ALA A 31 4.83 7.41 -15.81
C ALA A 31 3.55 6.57 -15.65
N ALA A 32 2.53 6.90 -16.44
CA ALA A 32 1.24 6.19 -16.48
C ALA A 32 0.43 6.18 -15.17
N VAL A 33 0.66 7.09 -14.20
CA VAL A 33 -0.22 7.22 -13.02
C VAL A 33 -1.68 7.48 -13.40
N GLU A 34 -1.91 8.23 -14.46
CA GLU A 34 -3.23 8.57 -15.00
C GLU A 34 -4.00 7.35 -15.51
N GLU A 35 -3.31 6.33 -16.05
CA GLU A 35 -3.93 5.08 -16.55
C GLU A 35 -4.64 4.28 -15.45
N TRP A 36 -4.26 4.49 -14.18
CA TRP A 36 -4.89 3.85 -13.03
C TRP A 36 -6.19 4.53 -12.59
N GLN A 37 -6.48 5.73 -13.11
CA GLN A 37 -7.71 6.49 -12.86
C GLN A 37 -8.07 6.52 -11.37
N LEU A 38 -7.14 6.96 -10.52
CA LEU A 38 -7.31 6.92 -9.07
C LEU A 38 -8.26 8.00 -8.53
N VAL A 39 -8.37 9.14 -9.23
CA VAL A 39 -9.32 10.20 -8.91
C VAL A 39 -10.76 9.70 -9.10
N GLY A 40 -11.66 10.05 -8.18
CA GLY A 40 -13.05 9.55 -8.14
C GLY A 40 -13.21 8.18 -7.49
N ARG A 41 -12.12 7.46 -7.17
CA ARG A 41 -12.20 6.19 -6.44
C ARG A 41 -12.30 6.42 -4.94
N ARG A 42 -13.12 5.61 -4.28
CA ARG A 42 -13.16 5.51 -2.83
C ARG A 42 -12.05 4.58 -2.33
N VAL A 43 -11.30 4.99 -1.30
CA VAL A 43 -10.41 4.06 -0.58
C VAL A 43 -11.29 3.15 0.27
N ALA A 44 -11.22 1.84 0.02
CA ALA A 44 -12.03 0.83 0.68
C ALA A 44 -11.40 0.28 1.96
N ARG A 45 -10.06 0.17 2.02
CA ARG A 45 -9.29 -0.14 3.23
C ARG A 45 -7.82 0.22 3.09
N ILE A 46 -7.15 0.47 4.21
CA ILE A 46 -5.68 0.54 4.30
C ILE A 46 -5.13 -0.59 5.17
N GLU A 47 -4.20 -1.34 4.60
CA GLU A 47 -3.68 -2.60 5.11
C GLU A 47 -2.16 -2.53 5.23
N ALA A 48 -1.62 -3.02 6.36
CA ALA A 48 -0.20 -3.22 6.57
C ALA A 48 0.07 -4.73 6.49
N ARG A 49 1.15 -5.13 5.82
CA ARG A 49 1.61 -6.53 5.72
C ARG A 49 3.14 -6.57 5.83
N GLY A 50 3.65 -6.82 7.03
CA GLY A 50 5.06 -6.73 7.35
C GLY A 50 5.59 -5.34 6.99
N LYS A 51 6.58 -5.27 6.09
CA LYS A 51 7.19 -3.98 5.67
C LYS A 51 6.46 -3.30 4.49
N ASN A 52 5.24 -3.74 4.16
CA ASN A 52 4.45 -3.27 3.02
C ASN A 52 3.16 -2.56 3.45
N LEU A 53 2.87 -1.39 2.86
CA LEU A 53 1.59 -0.69 3.02
C LEU A 53 0.78 -0.78 1.73
N LEU A 54 -0.47 -1.19 1.85
CA LEU A 54 -1.42 -1.36 0.74
C LEU A 54 -2.64 -0.45 0.98
N ILE A 55 -2.93 0.43 0.01
CA ILE A 55 -4.15 1.26 -0.03
C ILE A 55 -5.04 0.68 -1.12
N HIS A 56 -6.16 0.07 -0.73
CA HIS A 56 -7.08 -0.58 -1.65
C HIS A 56 -8.18 0.39 -2.07
N CYS A 57 -8.14 0.84 -3.31
CA CYS A 57 -9.15 1.69 -3.92
C CYS A 57 -10.22 0.82 -4.61
N ALA A 58 -11.48 1.18 -4.40
CA ALA A 58 -12.62 0.52 -5.01
C ALA A 58 -12.60 0.61 -6.57
N PRO A 59 -13.38 -0.24 -7.26
CA PRO A 59 -13.86 0.03 -8.61
C PRO A 59 -14.33 1.47 -8.79
N LEU A 60 -13.98 2.10 -9.92
CA LEU A 60 -14.59 3.37 -10.31
C LEU A 60 -16.02 3.09 -10.80
N VAL A 61 -17.00 3.71 -10.15
CA VAL A 61 -18.41 3.59 -10.53
C VAL A 61 -18.73 4.71 -11.53
N VAL A 62 -18.92 4.34 -12.80
CA VAL A 62 -19.33 5.30 -13.84
C VAL A 62 -20.85 5.45 -13.81
N VAL A 63 -21.31 6.63 -13.40
CA VAL A 63 -22.70 7.06 -13.55
C VAL A 63 -22.83 7.76 -14.91
N ASP A 64 -23.97 7.60 -15.59
CA ASP A 64 -24.32 8.19 -16.91
C ASP A 64 -23.62 7.67 -18.18
N GLY A 65 -23.07 6.44 -18.14
CA GLY A 65 -22.71 5.65 -19.34
C GLY A 65 -21.43 6.10 -20.09
N LYS A 66 -20.96 5.44 -21.17
CA LYS A 66 -21.26 4.10 -21.70
C LYS A 66 -20.23 3.06 -21.23
N PRO A 67 -20.68 1.80 -21.23
CA PRO A 67 -20.05 0.62 -21.85
C PRO A 67 -18.89 0.73 -22.87
N ASP A 68 -17.85 1.56 -22.67
CA ASP A 68 -16.54 1.27 -23.28
C ASP A 68 -16.01 -0.09 -22.80
N ARG A 69 -15.08 -0.66 -23.57
CA ARG A 69 -14.63 -2.05 -23.49
C ARG A 69 -13.11 -2.22 -23.31
N ARG A 70 -12.32 -1.14 -23.17
CA ARG A 70 -10.88 -1.20 -22.85
C ARG A 70 -10.60 -1.25 -21.33
N ARG A 71 -11.58 -1.71 -20.54
CA ARG A 71 -11.71 -1.39 -19.11
C ARG A 71 -10.72 -2.09 -18.17
N HIS A 72 -9.60 -1.42 -17.90
CA HIS A 72 -9.01 -1.43 -16.56
C HIS A 72 -9.84 -0.61 -15.55
N GLU A 73 -10.60 0.37 -16.06
CA GLU A 73 -11.34 1.40 -15.33
C GLU A 73 -12.23 0.87 -14.18
N GLN A 74 -12.85 -0.30 -14.33
CA GLN A 74 -13.82 -0.84 -13.37
C GLN A 74 -13.25 -1.80 -12.32
N LEU A 75 -11.95 -2.10 -12.33
CA LEU A 75 -11.37 -3.00 -11.34
C LEU A 75 -10.89 -2.24 -10.11
N ALA A 76 -10.86 -2.90 -8.95
CA ALA A 76 -10.20 -2.36 -7.77
C ALA A 76 -8.71 -2.15 -8.04
N VAL A 77 -8.15 -1.05 -7.56
CA VAL A 77 -6.72 -0.71 -7.71
C VAL A 77 -6.09 -0.72 -6.32
N THR A 78 -4.94 -1.37 -6.17
CA THR A 78 -4.16 -1.34 -4.94
C THR A 78 -2.91 -0.50 -5.17
N ILE A 79 -2.75 0.55 -4.37
CA ILE A 79 -1.50 1.30 -4.27
C ILE A 79 -0.63 0.55 -3.26
N TRP A 80 0.53 0.10 -3.68
CA TRP A 80 1.50 -0.59 -2.83
C TRP A 80 2.73 0.29 -2.63
N THR A 81 3.10 0.48 -1.35
CA THR A 81 4.37 1.10 -0.97
C THR A 81 5.19 0.20 -0.05
N HIS A 82 6.51 0.19 -0.25
CA HIS A 82 7.50 -0.31 0.72
C HIS A 82 8.45 0.83 1.01
N LEU A 83 8.56 1.27 2.27
CA LEU A 83 9.29 2.51 2.59
C LEU A 83 10.82 2.36 2.52
N GLY A 84 11.35 1.14 2.63
CA GLY A 84 12.79 0.90 2.73
C GLY A 84 13.39 1.65 3.93
N MET A 85 14.60 2.21 3.78
CA MET A 85 15.28 2.91 4.88
C MET A 85 14.89 4.38 5.06
N HIS A 86 14.44 5.06 3.99
CA HIS A 86 14.28 6.52 3.95
C HIS A 86 12.83 6.98 3.70
N GLY A 87 11.95 6.08 3.26
CA GLY A 87 10.58 6.42 2.93
C GLY A 87 9.76 6.84 4.15
N SER A 88 8.81 7.74 3.94
CA SER A 88 7.88 8.17 4.99
C SER A 88 6.49 8.49 4.43
N TRP A 89 5.46 8.15 5.20
CA TRP A 89 4.09 8.67 5.02
C TRP A 89 3.83 9.81 6.01
N ARG A 90 3.16 10.86 5.54
CA ARG A 90 2.69 12.00 6.35
C ARG A 90 1.26 12.36 5.98
N VAL A 91 0.56 12.95 6.92
CA VAL A 91 -0.80 13.48 6.74
C VAL A 91 -0.78 14.96 7.11
N GLY A 92 -1.49 15.77 6.35
CA GLY A 92 -1.69 17.19 6.62
C GLY A 92 -2.97 17.71 5.97
N PRO A 93 -3.22 19.03 6.02
CA PRO A 93 -4.36 19.66 5.35
C PRO A 93 -4.31 19.47 3.83
N VAL A 94 -5.43 19.66 3.14
CA VAL A 94 -5.57 19.42 1.68
C VAL A 94 -4.53 20.17 0.82
N ASP A 95 -4.08 21.34 1.24
CA ASP A 95 -3.08 22.17 0.55
C ASP A 95 -1.62 21.76 0.83
N THR A 96 -1.37 20.71 1.62
CA THR A 96 -0.01 20.21 1.88
C THR A 96 0.71 20.00 0.54
N PRO A 97 1.90 20.61 0.35
CA PRO A 97 2.59 20.56 -0.93
C PRO A 97 3.08 19.14 -1.22
N ARG A 98 3.05 18.74 -2.49
CA ARG A 98 3.71 17.51 -2.94
C ARG A 98 5.22 17.62 -2.69
N PRO A 99 5.94 16.50 -2.47
CA PRO A 99 7.39 16.51 -2.47
C PRO A 99 7.92 17.03 -3.81
N VAL A 100 8.76 18.05 -3.76
CA VAL A 100 9.51 18.57 -4.92
C VAL A 100 10.97 18.11 -4.91
N ASP A 101 11.39 17.48 -3.81
CA ASP A 101 12.72 16.95 -3.57
C ASP A 101 12.62 15.48 -3.15
N GLY A 102 13.45 14.62 -3.73
CA GLY A 102 13.44 13.19 -3.47
C GLY A 102 14.47 12.46 -4.32
N ARG A 103 14.91 11.29 -3.84
CA ARG A 103 15.75 10.33 -4.60
C ARG A 103 14.91 9.28 -5.32
N ARG A 104 13.62 9.15 -4.97
CA ARG A 104 12.67 8.17 -5.53
C ARG A 104 11.31 8.84 -5.81
N PRO A 105 10.50 8.28 -6.72
CA PRO A 105 9.16 8.80 -7.00
C PRO A 105 8.31 8.97 -5.75
N SER A 106 7.69 10.14 -5.59
CA SER A 106 6.75 10.42 -4.52
C SER A 106 5.31 10.12 -4.94
N LEU A 107 4.41 10.08 -3.96
CA LEU A 107 2.96 10.01 -4.16
C LEU A 107 2.28 11.00 -3.20
N THR A 108 1.33 11.78 -3.70
CA THR A 108 0.40 12.56 -2.88
C THR A 108 -1.03 12.22 -3.26
N LEU A 109 -1.79 11.76 -2.27
CA LEU A 109 -3.23 11.50 -2.36
C LEU A 109 -3.97 12.62 -1.66
N ARG A 110 -5.08 13.11 -2.21
CA ARG A 110 -5.95 14.09 -1.53
C ARG A 110 -7.39 13.62 -1.48
N THR A 111 -8.03 13.93 -0.37
CA THR A 111 -9.48 13.86 -0.16
C THR A 111 -10.03 15.28 -0.04
N ASP A 112 -11.31 15.45 0.29
CA ASP A 112 -11.92 16.79 0.46
C ASP A 112 -11.29 17.62 1.59
N ALA A 113 -10.68 16.97 2.60
CA ALA A 113 -10.17 17.63 3.80
C ALA A 113 -8.66 17.49 4.04
N HIS A 114 -8.02 16.45 3.49
CA HIS A 114 -6.66 16.07 3.85
C HIS A 114 -5.80 15.71 2.64
N ALA A 115 -4.49 15.84 2.81
CA ALA A 115 -3.48 15.29 1.94
C ALA A 115 -2.67 14.21 2.67
N ALA A 116 -2.43 13.10 2.00
CA ALA A 116 -1.56 12.01 2.43
C ALA A 116 -0.36 11.92 1.48
N VAL A 117 0.84 12.20 2.01
CA VAL A 117 2.08 12.31 1.25
C VAL A 117 3.01 11.15 1.58
N CYS A 118 3.37 10.36 0.56
CA CYS A 118 4.45 9.38 0.61
C CYS A 118 5.70 9.95 -0.07
N LYS A 119 6.78 10.13 0.68
CA LYS A 119 8.09 10.59 0.18
C LYS A 119 9.12 9.47 0.25
N ASP A 120 9.97 9.38 -0.78
CA ASP A 120 11.10 8.45 -0.90
C ASP A 120 10.83 6.94 -0.64
N PRO A 121 9.67 6.37 -1.01
CA PRO A 121 9.45 4.92 -0.85
C PRO A 121 10.39 4.12 -1.75
N GLU A 122 10.90 2.99 -1.24
CA GLU A 122 11.73 2.06 -2.01
C GLU A 122 10.95 1.42 -3.17
N ILE A 123 9.68 1.07 -2.92
CA ILE A 123 8.71 0.63 -3.91
C ILE A 123 7.51 1.56 -3.83
N LEU A 124 7.08 2.07 -4.99
CA LEU A 124 5.75 2.65 -5.22
C LEU A 124 5.21 2.00 -6.49
N ARG A 125 4.11 1.25 -6.40
CA ARG A 125 3.46 0.58 -7.54
C ARG A 125 1.95 0.60 -7.41
N PHE A 126 1.28 0.62 -8.55
CA PHE A 126 -0.15 0.41 -8.66
C PHE A 126 -0.41 -0.99 -9.22
N LEU A 127 -1.38 -1.71 -8.66
CA LEU A 127 -1.68 -3.11 -8.98
C LEU A 127 -3.20 -3.30 -9.14
N GLY A 128 -3.61 -3.86 -10.28
CA GLY A 128 -4.96 -4.43 -10.41
C GLY A 128 -5.07 -5.78 -9.68
N PRO A 129 -6.27 -6.38 -9.57
CA PRO A 129 -6.48 -7.55 -8.69
C PRO A 129 -5.61 -8.76 -9.08
N ARG A 130 -5.46 -9.03 -10.38
CA ARG A 130 -4.56 -10.09 -10.89
C ARG A 130 -3.07 -9.79 -10.65
N GLY A 131 -2.69 -8.51 -10.61
CA GLY A 131 -1.32 -8.09 -10.31
C GLY A 131 -1.00 -8.28 -8.84
N LEU A 132 -1.91 -7.88 -7.95
CA LEU A 132 -1.78 -8.07 -6.50
C LEU A 132 -1.60 -9.54 -6.12
N LEU A 133 -2.43 -10.44 -6.67
CA LEU A 133 -2.37 -11.88 -6.40
C LEU A 133 -1.09 -12.56 -6.94
N ARG A 134 -0.43 -11.97 -7.93
CA ARG A 134 0.76 -12.54 -8.59
C ARG A 134 2.06 -11.88 -8.20
N GLU A 135 2.03 -10.82 -7.40
CA GLU A 135 3.21 -10.08 -6.99
C GLU A 135 4.05 -10.95 -6.02
N PRO A 136 5.23 -11.46 -6.42
CA PRO A 136 5.91 -12.51 -5.65
C PRO A 136 6.31 -12.05 -4.24
N ARG A 137 6.64 -10.76 -4.08
CA ARG A 137 6.96 -10.19 -2.75
C ARG A 137 5.77 -10.16 -1.79
N LEU A 138 4.54 -10.07 -2.29
CA LEU A 138 3.32 -10.01 -1.47
C LEU A 138 2.67 -11.39 -1.30
N ALA A 139 2.74 -12.23 -2.34
CA ALA A 139 2.23 -13.60 -2.31
C ALA A 139 3.10 -14.54 -1.44
N GLY A 140 4.40 -14.26 -1.32
CA GLY A 140 5.34 -15.05 -0.53
C GLY A 140 5.50 -14.62 0.94
N LEU A 141 4.63 -13.77 1.49
CA LEU A 141 4.74 -13.29 2.87
C LEU A 141 4.28 -14.33 3.91
N GLY A 142 4.89 -14.27 5.10
CA GLY A 142 4.42 -14.94 6.32
C GLY A 142 3.20 -14.25 6.95
N PRO A 143 2.62 -14.84 8.01
CA PRO A 143 1.62 -14.17 8.85
C PRO A 143 2.24 -12.94 9.54
N ASP A 144 1.65 -11.76 9.36
CA ASP A 144 2.13 -10.52 9.98
C ASP A 144 1.86 -10.54 11.48
N LEU A 145 2.91 -10.67 12.31
CA LEU A 145 2.79 -10.78 13.77
C LEU A 145 2.15 -9.55 14.47
N LEU A 146 1.93 -8.44 13.77
CA LEU A 146 1.22 -7.26 14.27
C LEU A 146 -0.26 -7.21 13.84
N ASP A 147 -0.72 -8.13 12.99
CA ASP A 147 -2.14 -8.33 12.69
C ASP A 147 -2.81 -9.16 13.80
N PRO A 148 -3.85 -8.64 14.50
CA PRO A 148 -4.60 -9.41 15.48
C PRO A 148 -5.28 -10.68 14.93
N GLY A 149 -5.43 -10.79 13.60
CA GLY A 149 -5.95 -11.97 12.90
C GLY A 149 -4.89 -12.96 12.41
N ALA A 150 -3.61 -12.77 12.77
CA ALA A 150 -2.52 -13.62 12.29
C ALA A 150 -2.61 -15.07 12.78
N ASP A 151 -2.39 -16.02 11.87
CA ASP A 151 -2.22 -17.43 12.19
C ASP A 151 -0.80 -17.67 12.73
N LEU A 152 -0.69 -17.74 14.06
CA LEU A 152 0.59 -17.96 14.74
C LEU A 152 1.08 -19.40 14.62
N ASP A 153 0.19 -20.37 14.39
CA ASP A 153 0.57 -21.78 14.21
C ASP A 153 1.23 -21.98 12.84
N GLU A 154 0.69 -21.35 11.78
CA GLU A 154 1.33 -21.26 10.46
C GLU A 154 2.70 -20.57 10.54
N ALA A 155 2.83 -19.48 11.31
CA ALA A 155 4.11 -18.80 11.52
C ALA A 155 5.15 -19.74 12.17
N VAL A 156 4.77 -20.47 13.21
CA VAL A 156 5.62 -21.48 13.86
C VAL A 156 5.98 -22.61 12.89
N THR A 157 5.01 -23.14 12.13
CA THR A 157 5.25 -24.17 11.10
C THR A 157 6.27 -23.71 10.07
N ARG A 158 6.17 -22.47 9.58
CA ARG A 158 7.14 -21.91 8.61
C ARG A 158 8.51 -21.68 9.21
N LEU A 159 8.60 -21.21 10.45
CA LEU A 159 9.88 -21.04 11.15
C LEU A 159 10.59 -22.39 11.36
N LEU A 160 9.86 -23.44 11.76
CA LEU A 160 10.40 -24.80 11.91
C LEU A 160 10.87 -25.38 10.56
N ALA A 161 10.19 -25.06 9.46
CA ALA A 161 10.60 -25.48 8.11
C ALA A 161 11.94 -24.86 7.63
N LEU A 162 12.46 -23.82 8.31
CA LEU A 162 13.79 -23.26 8.05
C LEU A 162 14.94 -24.11 8.66
N GLY A 163 14.62 -25.17 9.40
CA GLY A 163 15.56 -26.18 9.87
C GLY A 163 16.67 -25.62 10.78
N GLN A 164 17.92 -25.74 10.36
CA GLN A 164 19.10 -25.31 11.13
C GLN A 164 19.42 -23.82 10.99
N THR A 165 18.52 -23.01 10.41
CA THR A 165 18.69 -21.56 10.32
C THR A 165 18.71 -20.95 11.73
N PRO A 166 19.72 -20.12 12.10
CA PRO A 166 19.74 -19.47 13.41
C PRO A 166 18.46 -18.66 13.67
N LEU A 167 17.93 -18.69 14.89
CA LEU A 167 16.65 -18.04 15.22
C LEU A 167 16.62 -16.56 14.82
N GLY A 168 17.73 -15.83 15.04
CA GLY A 168 17.86 -14.42 14.66
C GLY A 168 17.77 -14.16 13.16
N ASP A 169 18.18 -15.11 12.31
CA ASP A 169 18.03 -15.03 10.86
C ASP A 169 16.64 -15.51 10.42
N ALA A 170 16.08 -16.50 11.12
CA ALA A 170 14.76 -17.07 10.84
C ALA A 170 13.64 -16.03 11.03
N ILE A 171 13.64 -15.30 12.14
CA ILE A 171 12.66 -14.23 12.41
C ILE A 171 12.77 -13.02 11.46
N MET A 172 13.87 -12.91 10.71
CA MET A 172 14.07 -11.87 9.69
C MET A 172 13.57 -12.29 8.30
N ARG A 173 13.11 -13.53 8.13
CA ARG A 173 12.50 -14.03 6.89
C ARG A 173 11.04 -13.57 6.82
N GLN A 174 10.79 -12.53 6.02
CA GLN A 174 9.43 -12.05 5.69
C GLN A 174 8.50 -13.10 5.05
N SER A 175 9.01 -14.29 4.71
CA SER A 175 8.22 -15.43 4.22
C SER A 175 7.73 -16.36 5.34
N ALA A 176 8.29 -16.25 6.54
CA ALA A 176 7.93 -17.02 7.72
C ALA A 176 7.05 -16.21 8.69
N VAL A 177 7.36 -14.93 8.87
CA VAL A 177 6.69 -13.93 9.74
C VAL A 177 6.73 -12.53 9.14
#